data_AF-A0A1H9Y7H9-F1
#
_entry.id   AF-A0A1H9Y7H9-F1
#
_cell.length_a   1.000
_cell.length_b   1.000
_cell.length_c   1.000
_cell.angle_alpha   90.00
_cell.angle_beta   90.00
_cell.angle_gamma   90.00
#
_symmetry.space_group_name_H-M   'P 1'
#
loop_
_entity.id
_entity.type
_entity.pdbx_description
1 polymer ?
#
loop_
_entity_poly.entity_id
_entity_poly.type
_entity_poly.pdbx_seq_one_letter_code
_entity_poly.pdbx_strand_id
1 'polypeptide(L)'
;MELKELVESYSAEQKDEIKDKLQNRFPYNYSRFLQRKEDEIQGFKDFANYIIRKTSTSGELESHDVIAIEDVLKDLDHYLREMGNQQYKISDYMWHKKLYNDMAQILNEPSDEQKDSLDFFMKNKIEEEQKMNELKNEIQNFDWSKEEECYSSWLKDYSKCLERIREKQMQKLHEHDTLELEI
;
A
#
# COMPACT_ATOMS: atom_id res chain seq x y z
N MET A 1 11.58 22.96 25.59
CA MET A 1 10.94 22.45 24.37
C MET A 1 9.47 22.42 24.66
N GLU A 2 8.72 23.28 23.97
CA GLU A 2 7.27 23.35 24.13
C GLU A 2 6.65 22.06 23.59
N LEU A 3 5.52 21.64 24.15
CA LEU A 3 4.86 20.38 23.82
C LEU A 3 4.56 20.25 22.32
N LYS A 4 4.22 21.38 21.69
CA LYS A 4 4.01 21.51 20.26
C LYS A 4 5.26 21.18 19.44
N GLU A 5 6.44 21.71 19.81
CA GLU A 5 7.70 21.47 19.10
C GLU A 5 8.10 19.98 19.11
N LEU A 6 7.83 19.30 20.23
CA LEU A 6 8.08 17.86 20.36
C LEU A 6 7.19 17.04 19.40
N VAL A 7 5.91 17.40 19.31
CA VAL A 7 4.94 16.69 18.46
C VAL A 7 5.17 16.99 16.97
N GLU A 8 5.54 18.22 16.62
CA GLU A 8 5.97 18.59 15.27
C GLU A 8 7.22 17.81 14.83
N SER A 9 8.23 17.73 15.70
CA SER A 9 9.47 16.98 15.43
C SER A 9 9.18 15.49 15.21
N TYR A 10 8.37 14.89 16.08
CA TYR A 10 7.98 13.48 15.93
C TYR A 10 7.17 13.24 14.64
N SER A 11 6.24 14.13 14.29
CA SER A 11 5.48 14.05 13.02
C SER A 11 6.39 14.11 11.80
N ALA A 12 7.39 15.00 11.81
CA ALA A 12 8.38 15.12 10.74
C ALA A 12 9.20 13.83 10.57
N GLU A 13 9.73 13.29 11.67
CA GLU A 13 10.47 12.01 11.67
C GLU A 13 9.63 10.86 11.11
N GLN A 14 8.36 10.78 11.50
CA GLN A 14 7.44 9.76 10.99
C GLN A 14 7.20 9.91 9.49
N LYS A 15 6.96 11.11 8.99
CA LYS A 15 6.79 11.37 7.54
C LYS A 15 8.02 10.94 6.75
N ASP A 16 9.22 11.27 7.24
CA ASP A 16 10.48 10.86 6.60
C ASP A 16 10.66 9.35 6.61
N GLU A 17 10.35 8.69 7.73
CA GLU A 17 10.45 7.22 7.84
C GLU A 17 9.46 6.52 6.90
N ILE A 18 8.22 7.01 6.81
CA ILE A 18 7.20 6.51 5.87
C ILE A 18 7.67 6.68 4.43
N LYS A 19 8.23 7.85 4.09
CA LYS A 19 8.77 8.12 2.76
C LYS A 19 9.92 7.16 2.40
N ASP A 20 10.90 6.97 3.28
CA ASP A 20 12.00 6.01 3.10
C ASP A 20 11.46 4.59 2.89
N LYS A 21 10.54 4.17 3.75
CA LYS A 21 9.93 2.83 3.69
C LYS A 21 9.23 2.60 2.35
N LEU A 22 8.49 3.59 1.86
CA LEU A 22 7.73 3.48 0.60
C LEU A 22 8.59 3.54 -0.66
N GLN A 23 9.67 4.33 -0.63
CA GLN A 23 10.55 4.50 -1.79
C GLN A 23 11.63 3.43 -1.87
N ASN A 24 12.11 2.92 -0.72
CA ASN A 24 13.32 2.10 -0.67
C ASN A 24 13.11 0.68 -0.12
N ARG A 25 12.13 0.46 0.78
CA ARG A 25 11.99 -0.85 1.49
C ARG A 25 10.80 -1.69 1.04
N PHE A 26 9.71 -1.05 0.63
CA PHE A 26 8.47 -1.68 0.19
C PHE A 26 7.96 -0.95 -1.04
N PRO A 27 8.58 -1.15 -2.21
CA PRO A 27 8.19 -0.42 -3.42
C PRO A 27 6.74 -0.75 -3.76
N TYR A 28 5.88 0.24 -3.51
CA TYR A 28 4.55 0.42 -4.07
C TYR A 28 3.59 -0.80 -4.06
N ASN A 29 3.67 -1.67 -3.05
CA ASN A 29 2.71 -2.76 -2.86
C ASN A 29 1.60 -2.35 -1.88
N TYR A 30 0.40 -2.09 -2.39
CA TYR A 30 -0.71 -1.52 -1.61
C TYR A 30 -1.13 -2.40 -0.43
N SER A 31 -1.13 -3.73 -0.56
CA SER A 31 -1.51 -4.63 0.54
C SER A 31 -0.50 -4.60 1.70
N ARG A 32 0.80 -4.50 1.41
CA ARG A 32 1.82 -4.29 2.45
C ARG A 32 1.76 -2.89 3.03
N PHE A 33 1.45 -1.89 2.20
CA PHE A 33 1.23 -0.53 2.66
C PHE A 33 0.04 -0.47 3.63
N LEU A 34 -1.09 -1.12 3.35
CA LEU A 34 -2.25 -1.15 4.25
C LEU A 34 -1.93 -1.78 5.61
N GLN A 35 -1.28 -2.94 5.61
CA GLN A 35 -0.88 -3.62 6.85
C GLN A 35 -0.01 -2.71 7.72
N ARG A 36 0.91 -1.99 7.10
CA ARG A 36 1.81 -1.09 7.83
C ARG A 36 1.16 0.24 8.20
N LYS A 37 0.30 0.78 7.34
CA LYS A 37 -0.48 1.98 7.63
C LYS A 37 -1.32 1.77 8.88
N GLU A 38 -1.94 0.60 9.04
CA GLU A 38 -2.67 0.24 10.25
C GLU A 38 -1.76 0.22 11.48
N ASP A 39 -0.58 -0.41 11.40
CA ASP A 39 0.40 -0.46 12.51
C ASP A 39 0.96 0.92 12.87
N GLU A 40 1.35 1.74 11.90
CA GLU A 40 1.98 3.04 12.09
C GLU A 40 0.95 4.10 12.55
N ILE A 41 -0.27 4.10 12.00
CA ILE A 41 -1.35 4.98 12.48
C ILE A 41 -1.72 4.62 13.92
N GLN A 42 -1.79 3.34 14.24
CA GLN A 42 -2.14 2.90 15.59
C GLN A 42 -1.02 3.25 16.58
N GLY A 43 0.24 2.98 16.24
CA GLY A 43 1.40 3.36 17.05
C GLY A 43 1.49 4.87 17.28
N PHE A 44 1.15 5.67 16.27
CA PHE A 44 1.11 7.13 16.38
C PHE A 44 -0.03 7.62 17.29
N LYS A 45 -1.23 7.05 17.16
CA LYS A 45 -2.36 7.33 18.06
C LYS A 45 -2.03 6.97 19.50
N ASP A 46 -1.34 5.86 19.72
CA ASP A 46 -0.94 5.42 21.05
C ASP A 46 0.10 6.37 21.68
N PHE A 47 1.05 6.87 20.88
CA PHE A 47 2.02 7.88 21.30
C PHE A 47 1.38 9.22 21.65
N ALA A 48 0.50 9.74 20.79
CA ALA A 48 -0.19 11.00 21.04
C ALA A 48 -1.07 10.94 22.30
N ASN A 49 -1.81 9.82 22.48
CA ASN A 49 -2.57 9.56 23.70
C ASN A 49 -1.69 9.46 24.95
N TYR A 50 -0.49 8.88 24.83
CA TYR A 50 0.49 8.84 25.92
C TYR A 50 0.96 10.24 26.31
N ILE A 51 1.34 11.07 25.32
CA ILE A 51 1.78 12.45 25.54
C ILE A 51 0.66 13.26 26.22
N ILE A 52 -0.57 13.19 25.72
CA ILE A 52 -1.72 13.87 26.33
C ILE A 52 -1.89 13.42 27.78
N ARG A 53 -1.96 12.10 28.05
CA ARG A 53 -2.13 11.56 29.41
C ARG A 53 -1.02 11.99 30.36
N LYS A 54 0.24 11.96 29.91
CA LYS A 54 1.41 12.34 30.73
C LYS A 54 1.46 13.83 31.04
N THR A 55 1.00 14.66 30.12
CA THR A 55 1.01 16.12 30.30
C THR A 55 -0.21 16.61 31.08
N SER A 56 -1.35 15.90 30.98
CA SER A 56 -2.53 16.16 31.81
C SER A 56 -2.32 15.79 33.29
N THR A 57 -1.43 14.84 33.59
CA THR A 57 -1.13 14.45 34.98
C THR A 57 -0.23 15.45 35.72
N SER A 58 0.45 16.36 35.01
CA SER A 58 1.28 17.43 35.57
C SER A 58 0.53 18.73 35.88
N GLY A 59 -0.77 18.82 35.57
CA GLY A 59 -1.66 19.83 36.13
C GLY A 59 -2.16 20.93 35.20
N GLU A 60 -1.49 21.26 34.10
CA GLU A 60 -1.96 22.32 33.18
C GLU A 60 -1.60 21.96 31.73
N LEU A 61 -2.56 21.36 31.03
CA LEU A 61 -2.61 21.39 29.57
C LEU A 61 -3.59 22.50 29.23
N GLU A 62 -3.11 23.63 28.73
CA GLU A 62 -4.02 24.66 28.26
C GLU A 62 -4.77 24.15 27.02
N SER A 63 -5.99 24.63 26.81
CA SER A 63 -6.81 24.22 25.66
C SER A 63 -6.11 24.46 24.31
N HIS A 64 -5.23 25.46 24.24
CA HIS A 64 -4.47 25.78 23.03
C HIS A 64 -3.41 24.72 22.69
N ASP A 65 -2.81 24.07 23.67
CA ASP A 65 -1.84 22.98 23.47
C ASP A 65 -2.52 21.71 22.94
N VAL A 66 -3.70 21.38 23.47
CA VAL A 66 -4.50 20.25 23.01
C VAL A 66 -4.89 20.44 21.54
N ILE A 67 -5.35 21.64 21.16
CA ILE A 67 -5.71 21.97 19.78
C ILE A 67 -4.49 21.85 18.85
N ALA A 68 -3.32 22.34 19.27
CA ALA A 68 -2.10 22.24 18.47
C ALA A 68 -1.69 20.78 18.21
N ILE A 69 -1.79 19.90 19.21
CA ILE A 69 -1.53 18.46 19.04
C ILE A 69 -2.55 17.84 18.08
N GLU A 70 -3.84 18.14 18.25
CA GLU A 70 -4.89 17.64 17.37
C GLU A 70 -4.70 18.05 15.91
N ASP A 71 -4.20 19.25 15.66
CA ASP A 71 -3.95 19.72 14.30
C ASP A 71 -2.74 19.03 13.66
N VAL A 72 -1.66 18.77 14.41
CA VAL A 72 -0.54 17.94 13.93
C VAL A 72 -0.99 16.50 13.66
N LEU A 73 -1.90 15.96 14.47
CA LEU A 73 -2.50 14.63 14.24
C LEU A 73 -3.31 14.58 12.94
N LYS A 74 -4.13 15.61 12.68
CA LYS A 74 -4.93 15.70 11.44
C LYS A 74 -4.03 15.82 10.21
N ASP A 75 -2.97 16.60 10.29
CA ASP A 75 -2.00 16.78 9.22
C ASP A 75 -1.28 15.47 8.88
N LEU A 76 -0.87 14.67 9.89
CA LEU A 76 -0.27 13.36 9.63
C LEU A 76 -1.29 12.37 9.04
N ASP A 77 -2.52 12.31 9.54
CA ASP A 77 -3.57 11.45 8.98
C ASP A 77 -3.85 11.80 7.52
N HIS A 78 -3.90 13.10 7.20
CA HIS A 78 -4.04 13.57 5.83
C HIS A 78 -2.88 13.09 4.95
N TYR A 79 -1.64 13.32 5.38
CA TYR A 79 -0.44 12.86 4.68
C TYR A 79 -0.46 11.34 4.42
N LEU A 80 -0.82 10.54 5.42
CA LEU A 80 -0.92 9.09 5.30
C LEU A 80 -2.02 8.63 4.33
N ARG A 81 -3.13 9.37 4.23
CA ARG A 81 -4.16 9.12 3.22
C ARG A 81 -3.66 9.44 1.82
N GLU A 82 -3.00 10.58 1.63
CA GLU A 82 -2.43 10.96 0.34
C GLU A 82 -1.40 9.94 -0.14
N MET A 83 -0.44 9.57 0.72
CA MET A 83 0.56 8.55 0.41
C MET A 83 -0.10 7.21 0.11
N GLY A 84 -1.16 6.84 0.85
CA GLY A 84 -1.90 5.62 0.58
C GLY A 84 -2.64 5.60 -0.75
N ASN A 85 -3.21 6.74 -1.16
CA ASN A 85 -3.83 6.88 -2.46
C ASN A 85 -2.79 6.78 -3.59
N GLN A 86 -1.61 7.38 -3.42
CA GLN A 86 -0.52 7.24 -4.40
C GLN A 86 -0.02 5.80 -4.49
N GLN A 87 0.16 5.14 -3.35
CA GLN A 87 0.54 3.72 -3.28
C GLN A 87 -0.48 2.81 -3.96
N TYR A 88 -1.78 3.08 -3.76
CA TYR A 88 -2.85 2.36 -4.45
C TYR A 88 -2.72 2.49 -5.96
N LYS A 89 -2.65 3.72 -6.47
CA LYS A 89 -2.56 3.99 -7.92
C LYS A 89 -1.32 3.36 -8.55
N ILE A 90 -0.17 3.42 -7.88
CA ILE A 90 1.06 2.80 -8.39
C ILE A 90 0.95 1.27 -8.37
N SER A 91 0.39 0.69 -7.30
CA SER A 91 0.14 -0.76 -7.27
C SER A 91 -0.84 -1.20 -8.36
N ASP A 92 -1.85 -0.38 -8.65
CA ASP A 92 -2.82 -0.61 -9.72
C ASP A 92 -2.15 -0.53 -11.10
N TYR A 93 -1.30 0.46 -11.30
CA TYR A 93 -0.46 0.57 -12.50
C TYR A 93 0.40 -0.69 -12.70
N MET A 94 1.06 -1.17 -11.65
CA MET A 94 1.91 -2.37 -11.72
C MET A 94 1.10 -3.64 -12.02
N TRP A 95 -0.14 -3.71 -11.53
CA TRP A 95 -1.07 -4.78 -11.87
C TRP A 95 -1.45 -4.76 -13.36
N HIS A 96 -1.88 -3.61 -13.88
CA HIS A 96 -2.17 -3.44 -15.31
C HIS A 96 -0.94 -3.73 -16.19
N LYS A 97 0.25 -3.30 -15.76
CA LYS A 97 1.52 -3.64 -16.43
C LYS A 97 1.78 -5.14 -16.46
N LYS A 98 1.47 -5.87 -15.37
CA LYS A 98 1.56 -7.32 -15.35
C LYS A 98 0.60 -7.95 -16.36
N LEU A 99 -0.66 -7.53 -16.40
CA LEU A 99 -1.64 -8.04 -17.36
C LEU A 99 -1.21 -7.77 -18.81
N TYR A 100 -0.74 -6.56 -19.09
CA TYR A 100 -0.18 -6.20 -20.39
C TYR A 100 0.97 -7.13 -20.80
N ASN A 101 1.92 -7.37 -19.89
CA ASN A 101 3.08 -8.23 -20.15
C ASN A 101 2.67 -9.69 -20.37
N ASP A 102 1.76 -10.21 -19.56
CA ASP A 102 1.23 -11.57 -19.71
C ASP A 102 0.53 -11.76 -21.07
N MET A 103 -0.28 -10.77 -21.48
CA MET A 103 -0.97 -10.80 -22.78
C MET A 103 0.03 -10.67 -23.94
N ALA A 104 1.04 -9.81 -23.81
CA ALA A 104 2.10 -9.68 -24.82
C ALA A 104 2.86 -10.99 -24.99
N GLN A 105 3.14 -11.70 -23.89
CA GLN A 105 3.78 -13.01 -23.94
C GLN A 105 2.91 -14.04 -24.66
N ILE A 106 1.61 -14.12 -24.33
CA ILE A 106 0.67 -15.04 -24.98
C ILE A 106 0.56 -14.75 -26.48
N LEU A 107 0.50 -13.47 -26.87
CA LEU A 107 0.41 -13.07 -28.28
C LEU A 107 1.69 -13.40 -29.07
N ASN A 108 2.86 -13.35 -28.44
CA ASN A 108 4.13 -13.69 -29.06
C ASN A 108 4.28 -15.21 -29.24
N GLU A 109 3.87 -15.99 -28.25
CA GLU A 109 4.01 -17.45 -28.23
C GLU A 109 2.71 -18.14 -27.78
N PRO A 110 1.65 -18.14 -28.61
CA PRO A 110 0.37 -18.72 -28.21
C PRO A 110 0.39 -20.24 -28.26
N SER A 111 -0.10 -20.88 -27.20
CA SER A 111 -0.41 -22.31 -27.21
C SER A 111 -1.56 -22.63 -28.16
N ASP A 112 -1.72 -23.89 -28.54
CA ASP A 112 -2.81 -24.32 -29.43
C ASP A 112 -4.20 -23.98 -28.89
N GLU A 113 -4.40 -24.06 -27.56
CA GLU A 113 -5.65 -23.69 -26.89
C GLU A 113 -5.91 -22.18 -26.91
N GLN A 114 -4.86 -21.35 -27.04
CA GLN A 114 -4.97 -19.89 -27.01
C GLN A 114 -5.14 -19.26 -28.39
N LYS A 115 -4.83 -19.99 -29.47
CA LYS A 115 -4.89 -19.47 -30.85
C LYS A 115 -6.28 -18.98 -31.26
N ASP A 116 -7.33 -19.62 -30.76
CA ASP A 116 -8.71 -19.22 -31.05
C ASP A 116 -9.15 -17.96 -30.27
N SER A 117 -8.32 -17.51 -29.30
CA SER A 117 -8.61 -16.37 -28.42
C SER A 117 -7.65 -15.19 -28.62
N LEU A 118 -6.87 -15.16 -29.71
CA LEU A 118 -5.88 -14.10 -29.94
C LEU A 118 -6.50 -12.70 -30.02
N ASP A 119 -7.67 -12.57 -30.65
CA ASP A 119 -8.40 -11.29 -30.72
C ASP A 119 -8.79 -10.78 -29.33
N PHE A 120 -9.16 -11.70 -28.43
CA PHE A 120 -9.45 -11.37 -27.03
C PHE A 120 -8.17 -10.86 -26.35
N PHE A 121 -7.04 -11.55 -26.46
CA PHE A 121 -5.79 -11.10 -25.84
C PHE A 121 -5.30 -9.77 -26.41
N MET A 122 -5.45 -9.56 -27.72
CA MET A 122 -5.05 -8.30 -28.36
C MET A 122 -5.92 -7.13 -27.88
N LYS A 123 -7.24 -7.32 -27.80
CA LYS A 123 -8.16 -6.32 -27.27
C LYS A 123 -7.81 -5.97 -25.82
N ASN A 124 -7.68 -6.96 -24.95
CA ASN A 124 -7.38 -6.70 -23.54
C ASN A 124 -6.01 -6.01 -23.40
N LYS A 125 -4.98 -6.41 -24.15
CA LYS A 125 -3.66 -5.76 -24.10
C LYS A 125 -3.76 -4.25 -24.37
N ILE A 126 -4.60 -3.83 -25.32
CA ILE A 126 -4.85 -2.41 -25.62
C ILE A 126 -5.57 -1.72 -24.47
N GLU A 127 -6.56 -2.36 -23.86
CA GLU A 127 -7.29 -1.82 -22.70
C GLU A 127 -6.36 -1.64 -21.48
N GLU A 128 -5.48 -2.61 -21.21
CA GLU A 128 -4.46 -2.53 -20.16
C GLU A 128 -3.46 -1.39 -20.41
N GLU A 129 -3.02 -1.20 -21.66
CA GLU A 129 -2.15 -0.09 -22.04
C GLU A 129 -2.83 1.28 -21.85
N GLN A 130 -4.11 1.39 -22.17
CA GLN A 130 -4.90 2.61 -21.94
C GLN A 130 -5.01 2.91 -20.44
N LYS A 131 -5.31 1.90 -19.62
CA LYS A 131 -5.36 2.03 -18.15
C LYS A 131 -4.03 2.45 -17.56
N MET A 132 -2.93 1.86 -18.03
CA MET A 132 -1.58 2.27 -17.63
C MET A 132 -1.32 3.75 -17.96
N ASN A 133 -1.70 4.20 -19.15
CA ASN A 133 -1.51 5.60 -19.56
C ASN A 133 -2.37 6.57 -18.73
N GLU A 134 -3.62 6.21 -18.42
CA GLU A 134 -4.49 6.97 -17.51
C GLU A 134 -3.84 7.11 -16.12
N LEU A 135 -3.43 5.99 -15.52
CA LEU A 135 -2.80 5.97 -14.20
C LEU A 135 -1.47 6.74 -14.18
N LYS A 136 -0.67 6.64 -15.25
CA LYS A 136 0.60 7.37 -15.39
C LYS A 136 0.41 8.89 -15.33
N ASN A 137 -0.72 9.41 -15.82
CA ASN A 137 -1.07 10.83 -15.72
C ASN A 137 -1.59 11.23 -14.32
N GLU A 138 -2.18 10.30 -13.58
CA GLU A 138 -2.73 10.56 -12.25
C GLU A 138 -1.73 10.39 -11.10
N ILE A 139 -0.73 9.54 -11.28
CA ILE A 139 0.30 9.26 -10.29
C ILE A 139 1.25 10.46 -10.21
N GLN A 140 1.41 10.98 -9.00
CA GLN A 140 2.31 12.10 -8.71
C GLN A 140 3.52 11.60 -7.92
N ASN A 141 4.67 12.24 -8.13
CA ASN A 141 5.90 11.99 -7.35
C ASN A 141 6.43 10.54 -7.42
N PHE A 142 6.09 9.80 -8.47
CA PHE A 142 6.72 8.52 -8.80
C PHE A 142 7.89 8.75 -9.77
N ASP A 143 9.04 8.16 -9.45
CA ASP A 143 10.21 8.20 -10.31
C ASP A 143 10.08 7.18 -11.44
N TRP A 144 9.51 7.62 -12.56
CA TRP A 144 9.32 6.78 -13.76
C TRP A 144 10.62 6.24 -14.36
N SER A 145 11.80 6.78 -13.99
CA SER A 145 13.07 6.21 -14.42
C SER A 145 13.38 4.86 -13.73
N LYS A 146 12.71 4.57 -12.61
CA LYS A 146 12.84 3.33 -11.82
C LYS A 146 11.66 2.37 -12.01
N GLU A 147 10.84 2.59 -13.04
CA GLU A 147 9.61 1.83 -13.27
C GLU A 147 9.86 0.31 -13.30
N GLU A 148 10.91 -0.14 -13.99
CA GLU A 148 11.25 -1.58 -14.09
C GLU A 148 11.77 -2.19 -12.80
N GLU A 149 12.60 -1.45 -12.06
CA GLU A 149 13.09 -1.87 -10.74
C GLU A 149 11.91 -2.04 -9.78
N CYS A 150 11.01 -1.05 -9.77
CA CYS A 150 9.80 -1.07 -8.97
C CYS A 150 8.89 -2.23 -9.37
N TYR A 151 8.65 -2.44 -10.66
CA TYR A 151 7.83 -3.53 -11.18
C TYR A 151 8.37 -4.90 -10.74
N SER A 152 9.68 -5.11 -10.87
CA SER A 152 10.35 -6.35 -10.48
C SER A 152 10.18 -6.65 -8.99
N SER A 153 10.36 -5.65 -8.14
CA SER A 153 10.17 -5.82 -6.70
C SER A 153 8.70 -5.98 -6.31
N TRP A 154 7.79 -5.24 -6.95
CA TRP A 154 6.36 -5.37 -6.75
C TRP A 154 5.88 -6.78 -7.10
N LEU A 155 6.35 -7.34 -8.23
CA LEU A 155 5.99 -8.68 -8.68
C LEU A 155 6.41 -9.77 -7.67
N LYS A 156 7.64 -9.67 -7.14
CA LYS A 156 8.14 -10.57 -6.08
C LYS A 156 7.26 -10.53 -4.83
N ASP A 157 6.81 -9.34 -4.43
CA ASP A 157 5.97 -9.17 -3.27
C ASP A 157 4.53 -9.62 -3.51
N TYR A 158 3.99 -9.34 -4.70
CA TYR A 158 2.68 -9.80 -5.15
C TYR A 158 2.59 -11.33 -5.13
N SER A 159 3.59 -12.05 -5.67
CA SER A 159 3.64 -13.51 -5.64
C SER A 159 3.61 -14.07 -4.22
N LYS A 160 4.37 -13.49 -3.28
CA LYS A 160 4.34 -13.88 -1.86
C LYS A 160 2.97 -13.66 -1.22
N CYS A 161 2.29 -12.58 -1.57
CA CYS A 161 0.94 -12.31 -1.07
C CYS A 161 -0.06 -13.34 -1.59
N LEU A 162 0.01 -13.70 -2.88
CA LEU A 162 -0.84 -14.76 -3.45
C LEU A 162 -0.62 -16.12 -2.78
N GLU A 163 0.64 -16.49 -2.54
CA GLU A 163 0.99 -17.74 -1.86
C GLU A 163 0.36 -17.83 -0.47
N ARG A 164 0.47 -16.77 0.34
CA ARG A 164 -0.16 -16.69 1.66
C ARG A 164 -1.69 -16.79 1.60
N ILE A 165 -2.32 -16.17 0.59
CA ILE A 165 -3.77 -16.25 0.40
C ILE A 165 -4.16 -17.70 0.08
N ARG A 166 -3.41 -18.36 -0.79
CA ARG A 166 -3.61 -19.77 -1.15
C ARG A 166 -3.45 -20.68 0.06
N GLU A 167 -2.41 -20.49 0.87
CA GLU A 167 -2.20 -21.24 2.12
C GLU A 167 -3.40 -21.10 3.07
N LYS A 168 -3.88 -19.87 3.29
CA LYS A 168 -5.06 -19.62 4.13
C LYS A 168 -6.33 -20.27 3.58
N GLN A 169 -6.51 -20.27 2.26
CA GLN A 169 -7.65 -20.94 1.63
C GLN A 169 -7.57 -22.46 1.81
N MET A 170 -6.39 -23.06 1.64
CA MET A 170 -6.17 -24.49 1.86
C MET A 170 -6.39 -24.89 3.33
N GLN A 171 -5.97 -24.06 4.29
CA GLN A 171 -6.25 -24.28 5.71
C GLN A 171 -7.75 -24.29 6.01
N LYS A 172 -8.50 -23.32 5.47
CA LYS A 172 -9.97 -23.28 5.61
C LYS A 172 -10.67 -24.50 5.00
N LEU A 173 -10.18 -24.96 3.84
CA LEU A 173 -10.67 -26.19 3.20
C LEU A 173 -10.41 -27.41 4.10
N HIS A 174 -9.21 -27.56 4.65
CA HIS A 174 -8.90 -28.66 5.56
C HIS A 174 -9.71 -28.61 6.86
N GLU A 175 -9.92 -27.43 7.45
CA GLU A 175 -10.79 -27.27 8.62
C GLU A 175 -12.23 -27.69 8.30
N HIS A 176 -12.74 -27.37 7.11
CA HIS A 176 -14.07 -27.78 6.65
C HIS A 176 -14.18 -29.29 6.42
N ASP A 177 -13.19 -29.90 5.75
CA ASP A 177 -13.16 -31.34 5.48
C ASP A 177 -13.06 -32.17 6.78
N THR A 178 -12.38 -31.64 7.80
CA THR A 178 -12.26 -32.29 9.11
C THR A 178 -13.59 -32.23 9.89
N LEU A 179 -14.33 -31.13 9.78
CA LEU A 179 -15.66 -30.97 10.40
C LEU A 179 -16.72 -31.85 9.74
N GLU A 180 -16.64 -32.12 8.43
CA GLU A 180 -17.58 -33.02 7.73
C GLU A 180 -17.33 -34.51 8.05
N LEU A 181 -16.11 -34.88 8.48
CA LEU A 181 -15.78 -36.24 8.88
C LEU A 181 -16.11 -36.56 10.35
N GLU A 182 -16.41 -35.53 11.16
CA GLU A 182 -16.77 -35.65 12.59
C GLU A 182 -18.30 -35.65 12.84
N ILE A 183 -19.13 -35.60 11.79
CA ILE A 183 -20.61 -35.68 11.84
C ILE A 183 -21.10 -37.04 11.33
#